data_AF-A0A957NZS1-F1
#
_entry.id   AF-A0A957NZS1-F1
#
_cell.length_a   1.000
_cell.length_b   1.000
_cell.length_c   1.000
_cell.angle_alpha   90.00
_cell.angle_beta   90.00
_cell.angle_gamma   90.00
#
_symmetry.space_group_name_H-M   'P 1'
#
loop_
_entity.id
_entity.type
_entity.pdbx_description
1 polymer ?
#
loop_
_entity_poly.entity_id
_entity_poly.type
_entity_poly.pdbx_seq_one_letter_code
_entity_poly.pdbx_strand_id
1 'polypeptide(L)'
;WLKANYRKIERRYIVHDARAGEVDEHAFYHLRQSGGTMISSALQLCRQLIQHNFDPQDWNIYLFQFSDGENWDTDNVTCLELLSEHLLPVANLYCYGQVNEYRHSNYDGAFINQLARLEEPAKLVTARIPNPDAIFDALKLFLGKGR
;
A
#
# COMPACT_ATOMS: atom_id res chain seq x y z
N TRP A 1 -5.71 12.87 -17.16
CA TRP A 1 -6.91 13.54 -16.62
C TRP A 1 -6.62 14.25 -15.30
N LEU A 2 -6.22 13.55 -14.23
CA LEU A 2 -5.87 14.18 -12.93
C LEU A 2 -4.83 15.32 -13.06
N LYS A 3 -3.69 15.09 -13.76
CA LYS A 3 -2.67 16.13 -14.03
C LYS A 3 -3.18 17.38 -14.77
N ALA A 4 -4.30 17.26 -15.50
CA ALA A 4 -4.87 18.37 -16.26
C ALA A 4 -5.89 19.18 -15.45
N ASN A 5 -6.46 18.60 -14.39
CA ASN A 5 -7.57 19.20 -13.63
C ASN A 5 -7.21 19.56 -12.19
N TYR A 6 -6.08 19.09 -11.66
CA TYR A 6 -5.61 19.44 -10.32
C TYR A 6 -4.29 20.20 -10.42
N ARG A 7 -4.22 21.36 -9.75
CA ARG A 7 -3.06 22.26 -9.77
C ARG A 7 -1.80 21.68 -9.14
N LYS A 8 -1.91 20.64 -8.30
CA LYS A 8 -0.77 20.02 -7.61
C LYS A 8 -1.07 18.54 -7.35
N ILE A 9 -0.37 17.65 -8.05
CA ILE A 9 -0.40 16.21 -7.82
C ILE A 9 1.04 15.75 -7.68
N GLU A 10 1.35 15.14 -6.54
CA GLU A 10 2.65 14.56 -6.26
C GLU A 10 2.52 13.04 -6.20
N ARG A 11 3.46 12.35 -6.83
CA ARG A 11 3.54 10.88 -6.80
C ARG A 11 4.88 10.51 -6.20
N ARG A 12 4.85 9.67 -5.17
CA ARG A 12 6.04 9.15 -4.49
C ARG A 12 6.02 7.64 -4.64
N TYR A 13 7.16 7.06 -5.00
CA TYR A 13 7.29 5.62 -5.23
C TYR A 13 8.20 5.03 -4.16
N ILE A 14 7.67 4.06 -3.42
CA ILE A 14 8.41 3.36 -2.36
C ILE A 14 8.57 1.91 -2.78
N VAL A 15 9.81 1.46 -2.85
CA VAL A 15 10.13 0.03 -2.99
C VAL A 15 10.63 -0.49 -1.64
N HIS A 16 10.42 -1.77 -1.36
CA HIS A 16 10.97 -2.39 -0.18
C HIS A 16 11.30 -3.86 -0.40
N ASP A 17 12.30 -4.32 0.34
CA ASP A 17 12.56 -5.72 0.67
C ASP A 17 12.65 -5.83 2.20
N ALA A 18 13.85 -6.03 2.75
CA ALA A 18 14.20 -5.84 4.15
C ALA A 18 14.37 -4.34 4.51
N ARG A 19 14.58 -3.46 3.53
CA ARG A 19 14.64 -2.00 3.74
C ARG A 19 13.82 -1.27 2.69
N ALA A 20 13.22 -0.16 3.09
CA ALA A 20 12.49 0.71 2.17
C ALA A 20 13.35 1.83 1.60
N GLY A 21 13.08 2.18 0.36
CA GLY A 21 13.68 3.31 -0.33
C GLY A 21 12.67 4.03 -1.19
N GLU A 22 12.75 5.36 -1.21
CA GLU A 22 12.04 6.15 -2.20
C GLU A 22 12.85 6.14 -3.50
N VAL A 23 12.15 5.91 -4.61
CA VAL A 23 12.74 5.86 -5.95
C VAL A 23 11.92 6.69 -6.93
N ASP A 24 12.47 6.95 -8.11
CA ASP A 24 11.70 7.53 -9.19
C ASP A 24 10.77 6.50 -9.87
N GLU A 25 9.86 7.00 -10.71
CA GLU A 25 8.87 6.20 -11.44
C GLU A 25 9.53 5.14 -12.33
N HIS A 26 10.66 5.45 -12.96
CA HIS A 26 11.34 4.52 -13.84
C HIS A 26 11.94 3.37 -13.02
N ALA A 27 12.68 3.68 -11.97
CA ALA A 27 13.24 2.69 -11.06
C ALA A 27 12.15 1.81 -10.43
N PHE A 28 11.03 2.39 -10.01
CA PHE A 28 9.92 1.63 -9.41
C PHE A 28 9.41 0.49 -10.31
N TYR A 29 9.30 0.72 -11.63
CA TYR A 29 8.79 -0.28 -12.57
C TYR A 29 9.86 -1.25 -13.12
N HIS A 30 11.15 -0.99 -12.90
CA HIS A 30 12.24 -1.78 -13.49
C HIS A 30 13.12 -2.47 -12.44
N LEU A 31 13.09 -2.04 -11.18
CA LEU A 31 13.81 -2.72 -10.11
C LEU A 31 13.18 -4.09 -9.82
N ARG A 32 14.05 -5.10 -9.69
CA ARG A 32 13.69 -6.39 -9.11
C ARG A 32 14.36 -6.51 -7.77
N GLN A 33 13.56 -6.55 -6.70
CA GLN A 33 14.04 -6.83 -5.36
C GLN A 33 13.94 -8.33 -5.12
N SER A 34 14.98 -8.92 -4.54
CA SER A 34 15.03 -10.34 -4.19
C SER A 34 15.58 -10.48 -2.78
N GLY A 35 14.71 -10.33 -1.78
CA GLY A 35 15.05 -10.38 -0.36
C GLY A 35 13.81 -10.69 0.46
N GLY A 36 13.99 -11.00 1.75
CA GLY A 36 12.87 -11.17 2.67
C GLY A 36 12.02 -9.89 2.78
N THR A 37 10.73 -10.03 3.04
CA THR A 37 9.79 -8.90 3.01
C THR A 37 9.55 -8.37 4.42
N MET A 38 9.93 -7.11 4.66
CA MET A 38 9.62 -6.34 5.86
C MET A 38 8.77 -5.12 5.47
N ILE A 39 7.45 -5.31 5.47
CA ILE A 39 6.47 -4.29 5.06
C ILE A 39 6.55 -3.04 5.95
N SER A 40 6.83 -3.20 7.25
CA SER A 40 6.86 -2.06 8.17
C SER A 40 7.89 -1.00 7.76
N SER A 41 8.99 -1.40 7.12
CA SER A 41 10.00 -0.47 6.62
C SER A 41 9.41 0.53 5.61
N ALA A 42 8.54 0.05 4.71
CA ALA A 42 7.86 0.88 3.72
C ALA A 42 6.82 1.80 4.38
N LEU A 43 6.08 1.29 5.35
CA LEU A 43 5.08 2.05 6.09
C LEU A 43 5.72 3.16 6.93
N GLN A 44 6.88 2.90 7.55
CA GLN A 44 7.66 3.89 8.27
C GLN A 44 8.14 5.00 7.34
N LEU A 45 8.71 4.65 6.19
CA LEU A 45 9.15 5.63 5.20
C LEU A 45 7.96 6.44 4.67
N CYS A 46 6.83 5.79 4.38
CA CYS A 46 5.60 6.46 3.96
C CYS A 46 5.13 7.48 4.99
N ARG A 47 5.09 7.10 6.27
CA ARG A 47 4.76 8.01 7.38
C ARG A 47 5.70 9.21 7.41
N GLN A 48 7.01 9.00 7.32
CA GLN A 48 7.99 10.09 7.32
C GLN A 48 7.78 11.06 6.15
N LEU A 49 7.53 10.52 4.95
CA LEU A 49 7.26 11.32 3.76
C LEU A 49 6.01 12.19 3.92
N ILE A 50 4.94 11.63 4.48
CA ILE A 50 3.71 12.36 4.78
C ILE A 50 3.99 13.47 5.79
N GLN A 51 4.58 13.13 6.93
CA GLN A 51 4.84 14.09 8.02
C GLN A 51 5.71 15.27 7.57
N HIS A 52 6.67 15.05 6.68
CA HIS A 52 7.62 16.09 6.27
C HIS A 52 7.16 16.92 5.09
N ASN A 53 6.35 16.35 4.19
CA ASN A 53 6.08 16.97 2.88
C ASN A 53 4.59 17.16 2.56
N PHE A 54 3.69 16.45 3.25
CA PHE A 54 2.28 16.37 2.89
C PHE A 54 1.39 16.51 4.14
N ASP A 55 1.21 17.74 4.61
CA ASP A 55 0.25 18.03 5.68
C ASP A 55 -1.16 17.56 5.26
N PRO A 56 -1.81 16.65 6.01
CA PRO A 56 -3.15 16.16 5.70
C PRO A 56 -4.24 17.26 5.69
N GLN A 57 -3.99 18.44 6.25
CA GLN A 57 -4.89 19.59 6.13
C GLN A 57 -4.88 20.21 4.73
N ASP A 58 -3.76 20.10 4.03
CA ASP A 58 -3.55 20.69 2.70
C ASP A 58 -3.63 19.65 1.56
N TRP A 59 -3.52 18.37 1.89
CA TRP A 59 -3.42 17.27 0.92
C TRP A 59 -4.42 16.16 1.17
N ASN A 60 -5.05 15.70 0.09
CA ASN A 60 -5.69 14.39 0.08
C ASN A 60 -4.64 13.31 -0.18
N ILE A 61 -4.52 12.35 0.74
CA ILE A 61 -3.50 11.30 0.73
C ILE A 61 -4.13 9.97 0.32
N TYR A 62 -3.61 9.38 -0.75
CA TYR A 62 -4.04 8.09 -1.28
C TYR A 62 -2.84 7.16 -1.33
N LEU A 63 -2.95 6.01 -0.66
CA LEU A 63 -1.88 5.05 -0.53
C LEU A 63 -2.25 3.78 -1.30
N PHE A 64 -1.36 3.33 -2.18
CA PHE A 64 -1.54 2.10 -2.96
C PHE A 64 -0.32 1.20 -2.74
N GLN A 65 -0.54 0.06 -2.07
CA GLN A 65 0.46 -0.96 -1.87
C GLN A 65 0.10 -2.20 -2.67
N PHE A 66 1.09 -2.75 -3.37
CA PHE A 66 0.99 -4.04 -4.06
C PHE A 66 2.12 -4.95 -3.57
N SER A 67 1.79 -6.19 -3.25
CA SER A 67 2.72 -7.21 -2.74
C SER A 67 2.15 -8.61 -2.98
N ASP A 68 2.98 -9.65 -2.97
CA ASP A 68 2.58 -11.06 -2.98
C ASP A 68 1.94 -11.55 -1.66
N GLY A 69 1.98 -10.72 -0.62
CA GLY A 69 1.41 -11.02 0.70
C GLY A 69 2.39 -11.67 1.65
N GLU A 70 3.64 -11.90 1.25
CA GLU A 70 4.68 -12.38 2.17
C GLU A 70 5.14 -11.24 3.10
N ASN A 71 5.24 -11.54 4.39
CA ASN A 71 5.82 -10.66 5.39
C ASN A 71 6.37 -11.50 6.54
N TRP A 72 7.33 -10.97 7.29
CA TRP A 72 7.74 -11.63 8.53
C TRP A 72 6.65 -11.55 9.59
N ASP A 73 6.36 -12.66 10.27
CA ASP A 73 5.30 -12.71 11.29
C ASP A 73 5.53 -11.69 12.42
N THR A 74 6.79 -11.51 12.82
CA THR A 74 7.18 -10.51 13.82
C THR A 74 6.97 -9.06 13.34
N ASP A 75 6.93 -8.84 12.03
CA ASP A 75 6.75 -7.53 11.42
C ASP A 75 5.27 -7.12 11.30
N ASN A 76 4.37 -8.11 11.27
CA ASN A 76 2.93 -7.87 11.12
C ASN A 76 2.36 -6.96 12.22
N VAL A 77 2.78 -7.14 13.49
CA VAL A 77 2.30 -6.31 14.61
C VAL A 77 2.66 -4.85 14.38
N THR A 78 3.91 -4.57 14.04
CA THR A 78 4.39 -3.21 13.75
C THR A 78 3.67 -2.61 12.54
N CYS A 79 3.39 -3.40 11.50
CA CYS A 79 2.62 -2.92 10.36
C CYS A 79 1.20 -2.48 10.75
N LEU A 80 0.51 -3.30 11.54
CA LEU A 80 -0.86 -2.99 11.97
C LEU A 80 -0.89 -1.72 12.82
N GLU A 81 0.04 -1.57 13.77
CA GLU A 81 0.19 -0.37 14.59
C GLU A 81 0.46 0.89 13.73
N LEU A 82 1.42 0.82 12.80
CA LEU A 82 1.71 1.94 11.89
C LEU A 82 0.49 2.33 11.05
N LEU A 83 -0.28 1.35 10.59
CA LEU A 83 -1.49 1.60 9.82
C LEU A 83 -2.59 2.23 10.68
N SER A 84 -2.93 1.63 11.81
CA SER A 84 -4.02 2.11 12.67
C SER A 84 -3.71 3.46 13.30
N GLU A 85 -2.50 3.66 13.81
CA GLU A 85 -2.18 4.83 14.63
C GLU A 85 -1.64 6.01 13.84
N HIS A 86 -1.13 5.78 12.62
CA HIS A 86 -0.41 6.83 11.89
C HIS A 86 -0.85 7.04 10.45
N LEU A 87 -1.10 5.98 9.67
CA LEU A 87 -1.40 6.14 8.24
C LEU A 87 -2.90 6.26 7.95
N LEU A 88 -3.74 5.38 8.49
CA LEU A 88 -5.20 5.43 8.28
C LEU A 88 -5.88 6.69 8.86
N PRO A 89 -5.42 7.28 9.98
CA PRO A 89 -5.99 8.52 10.48
C PRO A 89 -5.82 9.70 9.51
N VAL A 90 -4.72 9.72 8.75
CA VAL A 90 -4.36 10.84 7.87
C VAL A 90 -4.61 10.57 6.38
N ALA A 91 -4.75 9.30 5.98
CA ALA A 91 -5.06 8.92 4.62
C ALA A 91 -6.56 9.05 4.34
N ASN A 92 -6.89 9.51 3.14
CA ASN A 92 -8.26 9.44 2.61
C ASN A 92 -8.59 8.00 2.21
N LEU A 93 -7.59 7.26 1.72
CA LEU A 93 -7.74 5.88 1.28
C LEU A 93 -6.41 5.13 1.34
N TYR A 94 -6.47 3.90 1.81
CA TYR A 94 -5.40 2.92 1.75
C TYR A 94 -5.87 1.70 0.97
N CYS A 95 -5.21 1.42 -0.15
CA CYS A 95 -5.48 0.28 -1.00
C CYS A 95 -4.35 -0.74 -0.90
N TYR A 96 -4.69 -1.99 -0.63
CA TYR A 96 -3.76 -3.11 -0.66
C TYR A 96 -4.17 -4.14 -1.70
N GLY A 97 -3.33 -4.36 -2.69
CA GLY A 97 -3.51 -5.37 -3.73
C GLY A 97 -2.55 -6.54 -3.54
N GLN A 98 -3.07 -7.72 -3.21
CA GLN A 98 -2.25 -8.93 -3.16
C GLN A 98 -2.12 -9.56 -4.54
N VAL A 99 -0.92 -9.63 -5.11
CA VAL A 99 -0.64 -10.17 -6.45
C VAL A 99 -0.06 -11.58 -6.33
N ASN A 100 -0.82 -12.62 -6.67
CA ASN A 100 -0.35 -14.02 -6.56
C ASN A 100 -0.79 -14.91 -7.73
N GLU A 101 0.16 -15.56 -8.42
CA GLU A 101 -0.17 -16.65 -9.34
C GLU A 101 -0.32 -17.98 -8.58
N TYR A 102 -1.58 -18.42 -8.44
CA TYR A 102 -2.05 -19.80 -8.19
C TYR A 102 -1.59 -20.62 -6.97
N ARG A 103 -0.46 -20.35 -6.30
CA ARG A 103 0.10 -21.27 -5.29
C ARG A 103 -0.03 -20.85 -3.82
N HIS A 104 -0.21 -19.56 -3.53
CA HIS A 104 -0.25 -19.04 -2.15
C HIS A 104 -1.43 -18.10 -1.87
N SER A 105 -2.51 -18.19 -2.64
CA SER A 105 -3.61 -17.22 -2.54
C SER A 105 -4.36 -17.23 -1.20
N ASN A 106 -4.27 -18.31 -0.41
CA ASN A 106 -5.10 -18.51 0.79
C ASN A 106 -4.29 -18.94 2.03
N TYR A 107 -2.98 -18.70 2.11
CA TYR A 107 -2.27 -18.98 3.36
C TYR A 107 -2.67 -17.95 4.43
N ASP A 108 -3.05 -18.42 5.63
CA ASP A 108 -3.55 -17.57 6.71
C ASP A 108 -2.55 -16.48 7.13
N GLY A 109 -1.25 -16.73 7.01
CA GLY A 109 -0.20 -15.76 7.34
C GLY A 109 -0.03 -14.63 6.31
N ALA A 110 -0.73 -14.66 5.18
CA ALA A 110 -0.64 -13.58 4.19
C ALA A 110 -1.04 -12.23 4.81
N PHE A 111 -0.29 -11.18 4.49
CA PHE A 111 -0.48 -9.86 5.09
C PHE A 111 -1.91 -9.30 4.90
N ILE A 112 -2.57 -9.60 3.77
CA ILE A 112 -3.97 -9.19 3.54
C ILE A 112 -4.95 -9.70 4.62
N ASN A 113 -4.67 -10.86 5.21
CA ASN A 113 -5.50 -11.43 6.27
C ASN A 113 -5.22 -10.73 7.60
N GLN A 114 -4.00 -10.22 7.80
CA GLN A 114 -3.65 -9.38 8.96
C GLN A 114 -4.39 -8.05 8.88
N LEU A 115 -4.47 -7.44 7.69
CA LEU A 115 -5.20 -6.19 7.47
C LEU A 115 -6.69 -6.28 7.83
N ALA A 116 -7.30 -7.45 7.71
CA ALA A 116 -8.70 -7.68 8.10
C ALA A 116 -8.96 -7.51 9.61
N ARG A 117 -7.91 -7.43 10.43
CA ARG A 117 -7.99 -7.22 11.89
C ARG A 117 -8.11 -5.74 12.28
N LEU A 118 -7.97 -4.81 11.34
CA LEU A 118 -8.04 -3.37 11.59
C LEU A 118 -9.50 -2.89 11.71
N GLU A 119 -9.75 -1.98 12.67
CA GLU A 119 -11.10 -1.49 13.00
C GLU A 119 -11.61 -0.36 12.09
N GLU A 120 -10.80 0.11 11.11
CA GLU A 120 -11.19 1.16 10.13
C GLU A 120 -11.36 0.63 8.68
N PRO A 121 -12.32 -0.29 8.41
CA PRO A 121 -12.52 -0.85 7.07
C PRO A 121 -13.06 0.15 6.05
N ALA A 122 -13.46 1.35 6.46
CA ALA A 122 -14.01 2.36 5.54
C ALA A 122 -12.93 3.00 4.66
N LYS A 123 -11.74 3.23 5.22
CA LYS A 123 -10.57 3.80 4.51
C LYS A 123 -9.62 2.75 3.98
N LEU A 124 -9.77 1.51 4.42
CA LEU A 124 -8.97 0.37 3.98
C LEU A 124 -9.75 -0.43 2.93
N VAL A 125 -9.16 -0.59 1.75
CA VAL A 125 -9.71 -1.40 0.67
C VAL A 125 -8.68 -2.44 0.24
N THR A 126 -9.05 -3.72 0.28
CA THR A 126 -8.17 -4.81 -0.07
C THR A 126 -8.69 -5.57 -1.29
N ALA A 127 -7.80 -6.00 -2.17
CA ALA A 127 -8.14 -6.82 -3.34
C ALA A 127 -7.11 -7.94 -3.52
N ARG A 128 -7.58 -9.13 -3.92
CA ARG A 128 -6.71 -10.20 -4.42
C ARG A 128 -6.67 -10.13 -5.94
N ILE A 129 -5.47 -10.20 -6.51
CA ILE A 129 -5.17 -10.10 -7.94
C ILE A 129 -4.47 -11.40 -8.35
N PRO A 130 -5.25 -12.46 -8.65
CA PRO A 130 -4.68 -13.79 -8.94
C PRO A 130 -4.03 -13.90 -10.32
N ASN A 131 -4.36 -12.98 -11.23
CA ASN A 131 -3.88 -12.95 -12.60
C ASN A 131 -4.02 -11.52 -13.17
N PRO A 132 -3.41 -11.22 -14.33
CA PRO A 132 -3.50 -9.91 -14.96
C PRO A 132 -4.92 -9.44 -15.28
N ASP A 133 -5.84 -10.35 -15.60
CA ASP A 133 -7.23 -10.01 -15.92
C ASP A 133 -7.98 -9.40 -14.73
N ALA A 134 -7.60 -9.78 -13.50
CA ALA A 134 -8.19 -9.26 -12.27
C ALA A 134 -7.72 -7.84 -11.90
N ILE A 135 -6.69 -7.29 -12.57
CA ILE A 135 -6.16 -5.96 -12.25
C ILE A 135 -7.24 -4.89 -12.40
N PHE A 136 -8.01 -4.93 -13.48
CA PHE A 136 -9.04 -3.92 -13.72
C PHE A 136 -10.14 -3.94 -12.66
N ASP A 137 -10.49 -5.12 -12.14
CA ASP A 137 -11.51 -5.24 -11.10
C ASP A 137 -10.98 -4.77 -9.74
N ALA A 138 -9.70 -5.02 -9.43
CA ALA A 138 -9.06 -4.44 -8.26
C ALA A 138 -9.01 -2.91 -8.33
N LEU A 139 -8.67 -2.33 -9.48
CA LEU A 139 -8.67 -0.88 -9.67
C LEU A 139 -10.07 -0.27 -9.54
N LYS A 140 -11.12 -0.94 -10.06
CA LYS A 140 -12.51 -0.51 -9.85
C LYS A 140 -12.89 -0.57 -8.37
N LEU A 141 -12.45 -1.58 -7.63
CA LEU A 141 -12.71 -1.69 -6.20
C LEU A 141 -12.02 -0.55 -5.42
N PHE A 142 -10.77 -0.25 -5.75
CA PHE A 142 -9.99 0.83 -5.14
C PHE A 142 -10.59 2.20 -5.42
N LEU A 143 -10.92 2.50 -6.67
CA LEU A 143 -11.35 3.83 -7.10
C LEU A 143 -12.87 4.03 -7.04
N GLY A 144 -13.65 2.95 -7.03
CA GLY A 144 -15.11 2.98 -6.99
C GLY A 144 -15.70 3.33 -5.62
N LYS A 145 -14.88 3.28 -4.56
CA LYS A 145 -15.25 3.74 -3.22
C LYS A 145 -14.89 5.19 -2.95
N GLY A 146 -14.34 5.94 -3.93
CA GLY A 146 -14.06 7.37 -3.78
C GLY A 146 -15.33 8.12 -3.37
N ARG A 147 -15.42 8.44 -2.08
CA ARG A 147 -16.47 9.27 -1.47
C ARG A 147 -15.88 10.64 -1.15
#